data_AF-A0A955JXD3-F1
#
_entry.id   AF-A0A955JXD3-F1
#
_cell.length_a   1.000
_cell.length_b   1.000
_cell.length_c   1.000
_cell.angle_alpha   90.00
_cell.angle_beta   90.00
_cell.angle_gamma   90.00
#
_symmetry.space_group_name_H-M   'P 1'
#
loop_
_entity.id
_entity.type
_entity.pdbx_description
1 polymer ?
#
loop_
_entity_poly.entity_id
_entity_poly.type
_entity_poly.pdbx_seq_one_letter_code
_entity_poly.pdbx_strand_id
1 'polypeptide(L)'
;MANDAATDVVKADSYFTESDLTAIKSFNDVGAFLKQEGILTDSLKDYGNGFEVLDNKASLIDVTFVILDYRFSKGDNGEFVSLTVVTKDNRKLIVNDGSTGVRDQIKAIAQQRLERGIPDKRPIMVEHGLKGSTYQRNDADGNKMFNDDGSPMMATTYYLA
;
A
#
# COMPACT_ATOMS: atom_id res chain seq x y z
N MET A 1 14.44 11.49 32.02
CA MET A 1 13.30 12.41 31.84
C MET A 1 13.19 12.68 30.36
N ALA A 2 12.21 12.08 29.68
CA ALA A 2 11.95 12.32 28.26
C ALA A 2 10.80 13.32 28.17
N ASN A 3 11.03 14.41 27.45
CA ASN A 3 10.07 15.48 27.23
C ASN A 3 9.17 15.05 26.06
N ASP A 4 8.05 14.41 26.38
CA ASP A 4 6.96 14.19 25.42
C ASP A 4 6.28 15.53 25.17
N ALA A 5 6.78 16.28 24.19
CA ALA A 5 6.04 17.40 23.64
C ALA A 5 4.86 16.82 22.85
N ALA A 6 3.70 16.73 23.50
CA ALA A 6 2.43 16.58 22.83
C ALA A 6 2.28 17.75 21.85
N THR A 7 2.43 17.48 20.56
CA THR A 7 2.05 18.42 19.51
C THR A 7 0.53 18.51 19.54
N ASP A 8 0.01 19.58 20.13
CA ASP A 8 -1.40 19.94 20.02
C ASP A 8 -1.73 20.05 18.53
N VAL A 9 -2.59 19.14 18.06
CA VAL A 9 -3.18 19.24 16.73
C VAL A 9 -4.13 20.43 16.79
N VAL A 10 -3.65 21.60 16.38
CA VAL A 10 -4.48 22.78 16.22
C VAL A 10 -5.47 22.46 15.10
N LYS A 11 -6.76 22.36 15.45
CA LYS A 11 -7.82 22.23 14.47
C LYS A 11 -7.85 23.53 13.67
N ALA A 12 -7.44 23.45 12.41
CA ALA A 12 -7.61 24.57 11.49
C ALA A 12 -9.10 24.80 11.26
N ASP A 13 -9.50 26.07 11.25
CA ASP A 13 -10.85 26.43 10.81
C ASP A 13 -11.04 26.01 9.35
N SER A 14 -12.21 25.43 9.05
CA SER A 14 -12.54 25.05 7.68
C SER A 14 -12.70 26.31 6.85
N TYR A 15 -11.91 26.43 5.77
CA TYR A 15 -12.09 27.50 4.80
C TYR A 15 -13.44 27.39 4.06
N PHE A 16 -13.96 26.16 3.91
CA PHE A 16 -15.24 25.91 3.25
C PHE A 16 -16.40 26.03 4.23
N THR A 17 -17.43 26.78 3.85
CA THR A 17 -18.72 26.79 4.54
C THR A 17 -19.57 25.59 4.13
N GLU A 18 -20.61 25.29 4.90
CA GLU A 18 -21.58 24.23 4.56
C GLU A 18 -22.29 24.51 3.22
N SER A 19 -22.51 25.78 2.89
CA SER A 19 -23.07 26.20 1.61
C SER A 19 -22.12 25.90 0.44
N ASP A 20 -20.83 26.17 0.61
CA ASP A 20 -19.82 25.91 -0.42
C ASP A 20 -19.74 24.40 -0.72
N LEU A 21 -19.70 23.59 0.33
CA LEU A 21 -19.69 22.13 0.22
C LEU A 21 -20.99 21.60 -0.41
N THR A 22 -22.13 22.23 -0.13
CA THR A 22 -23.41 21.86 -0.75
C THR A 22 -23.45 22.23 -2.23
N ALA A 23 -22.83 23.33 -2.64
CA ALA A 23 -22.82 23.79 -4.03
C ALA A 23 -21.94 22.94 -4.95
N ILE A 24 -20.89 22.32 -4.42
CA ILE A 24 -20.00 21.42 -5.17
C ILE A 24 -20.75 20.11 -5.46
N LYS A 25 -21.11 19.86 -6.73
CA LYS A 25 -21.79 18.62 -7.18
C LYS A 25 -20.90 17.74 -8.05
N SER A 26 -19.79 18.26 -8.53
CA SER A 26 -18.87 17.59 -9.43
C SER A 26 -17.43 18.07 -9.24
N PHE A 27 -16.48 17.34 -9.79
CA PHE A 27 -15.07 17.74 -9.78
C PHE A 27 -14.83 19.07 -10.52
N ASN A 28 -15.61 19.35 -11.56
CA ASN A 28 -15.53 20.61 -12.28
C ASN A 28 -15.98 21.80 -11.41
N ASP A 29 -16.98 21.59 -10.55
CA ASP A 29 -17.44 22.62 -9.62
C ASP A 29 -16.36 22.98 -8.60
N VAL A 30 -15.56 21.99 -8.16
CA VAL A 30 -14.39 22.23 -7.30
C VAL A 30 -13.40 23.14 -8.01
N GLY A 31 -13.03 22.82 -9.26
CA GLY A 31 -12.09 23.64 -10.03
C GLY A 31 -12.59 25.07 -10.27
N ALA A 32 -13.88 25.24 -10.55
CA ALA A 32 -14.49 26.55 -10.71
C ALA A 32 -14.47 27.36 -9.40
N PHE A 33 -14.84 26.73 -8.27
CA PHE A 33 -14.82 27.37 -6.96
C PHE A 33 -13.41 27.80 -6.55
N LEU A 34 -12.43 26.88 -6.62
CA LEU A 34 -11.04 27.18 -6.26
C LEU A 34 -10.48 28.34 -7.07
N LYS A 35 -10.79 28.39 -8.38
CA LYS A 35 -10.38 29.49 -9.26
C LYS A 35 -11.06 30.81 -8.89
N GLN A 36 -12.36 30.78 -8.56
CA GLN A 36 -13.12 31.96 -8.16
C GLN A 36 -12.57 32.57 -6.87
N GLU A 37 -12.27 31.73 -5.88
CA GLU A 37 -11.78 32.15 -4.57
C GLU A 37 -10.27 32.41 -4.54
N GLY A 38 -9.58 32.25 -5.68
CA GLY A 38 -8.13 32.45 -5.78
C GLY A 38 -7.31 31.47 -4.93
N ILE A 39 -7.87 30.30 -4.63
CA ILE A 39 -7.23 29.26 -3.82
C ILE A 39 -6.25 28.50 -4.71
N LEU A 40 -4.99 28.50 -4.31
CA LEU A 40 -3.96 27.67 -4.93
C LEU A 40 -4.12 26.22 -4.48
N THR A 41 -4.01 25.29 -5.42
CA THR A 41 -3.89 23.87 -5.12
C THR A 41 -2.49 23.39 -5.42
N ASP A 42 -1.94 22.63 -4.48
CA ASP A 42 -0.70 21.91 -4.68
C ASP A 42 -0.98 20.48 -5.12
N SER A 43 0.00 19.85 -5.76
CA SER A 43 -0.07 18.41 -5.98
C SER A 43 0.33 17.68 -4.71
N LEU A 44 -0.37 16.60 -4.37
CA LEU A 44 0.14 15.67 -3.35
C LEU A 44 1.54 15.15 -3.71
N LYS A 45 1.91 15.13 -5.00
CA LYS A 45 3.26 14.75 -5.45
C LYS A 45 4.36 15.70 -4.97
N ASP A 46 4.01 16.95 -4.67
CA ASP A 46 4.94 17.96 -4.14
C ASP A 46 5.22 17.73 -2.64
N TYR A 47 4.40 16.89 -1.99
CA TYR A 47 4.49 16.54 -0.58
C TYR A 47 4.78 15.06 -0.41
N GLY A 48 6.02 14.70 -0.06
CA GLY A 48 6.36 13.33 0.29
C GLY A 48 7.82 12.97 0.08
N ASN A 49 8.12 11.68 0.20
CA ASN A 49 9.45 11.09 -0.02
C ASN A 49 9.62 10.52 -1.43
N GLY A 50 8.64 10.78 -2.32
CA GLY A 50 8.58 10.31 -3.70
C GLY A 50 8.14 8.86 -3.85
N PHE A 51 7.59 8.22 -2.80
CA PHE A 51 7.02 6.89 -2.89
C PHE A 51 5.54 6.95 -3.27
N GLU A 52 5.12 6.06 -4.17
CA GLU A 52 3.73 5.89 -4.58
C GLU A 52 3.18 4.53 -4.14
N VAL A 53 1.90 4.45 -3.80
CA VAL A 53 1.26 3.16 -3.49
C VAL A 53 1.13 2.36 -4.78
N LEU A 54 1.61 1.12 -4.77
CA LEU A 54 1.53 0.25 -5.93
C LEU A 54 0.12 -0.33 -6.09
N ASP A 55 -0.57 0.05 -7.16
CA ASP A 55 -1.92 -0.46 -7.46
C ASP A 55 -1.90 -1.88 -8.03
N ASN A 56 -0.93 -2.20 -8.89
CA ASN A 56 -0.82 -3.49 -9.56
C ASN A 56 0.48 -4.22 -9.20
N LYS A 57 0.37 -5.18 -8.26
CA LYS A 57 1.51 -6.02 -7.83
C LYS A 57 2.13 -6.85 -8.95
N ALA A 58 1.38 -7.22 -9.99
CA ALA A 58 1.93 -7.99 -11.12
C ALA A 58 3.03 -7.24 -11.87
N SER A 59 3.09 -5.90 -11.77
CA SER A 59 4.14 -5.08 -12.37
C SER A 59 5.52 -5.22 -11.70
N LEU A 60 5.61 -6.01 -10.62
CA LEU A 60 6.86 -6.39 -9.97
C LEU A 60 7.31 -7.81 -10.29
N ILE A 61 6.58 -8.54 -11.15
CA ILE A 61 7.04 -9.85 -11.63
C ILE A 61 8.30 -9.66 -12.48
N ASP A 62 9.33 -10.46 -12.20
CA ASP A 62 10.64 -10.41 -12.85
C ASP A 62 11.37 -9.05 -12.74
N VAL A 63 10.95 -8.18 -11.82
CA VAL A 63 11.60 -6.90 -11.55
C VAL A 63 12.42 -7.00 -10.28
N THR A 64 13.75 -6.91 -10.40
CA THR A 64 14.63 -6.79 -9.23
C THR A 64 14.28 -5.56 -8.40
N PHE A 65 14.15 -5.71 -7.08
CA PHE A 65 13.93 -4.59 -6.17
C PHE A 65 14.55 -4.80 -4.78
N VAL A 66 14.72 -3.72 -4.04
CA VAL A 66 15.15 -3.73 -2.65
C VAL A 66 14.00 -3.28 -1.76
N ILE A 67 13.67 -4.09 -0.76
CA ILE A 67 12.80 -3.70 0.34
C ILE A 67 13.66 -2.94 1.35
N LEU A 68 13.40 -1.65 1.52
CA LEU A 68 14.10 -0.77 2.45
C LEU A 68 13.56 -0.88 3.88
N ASP A 69 12.25 -1.02 4.01
CA ASP A 69 11.54 -1.10 5.28
C ASP A 69 10.24 -1.90 5.13
N TYR A 70 9.74 -2.47 6.23
CA TYR A 70 8.45 -3.15 6.26
C TYR A 70 7.73 -2.91 7.59
N ARG A 71 6.40 -2.81 7.53
CA ARG A 71 5.54 -2.66 8.70
C ARG A 71 4.35 -3.61 8.61
N PHE A 72 4.09 -4.33 9.69
CA PHE A 72 2.86 -5.10 9.85
C PHE A 72 1.76 -4.22 10.44
N SER A 73 0.54 -4.35 9.91
CA SER A 73 -0.62 -3.59 10.36
C SER A 73 -1.88 -4.44 10.27
N LYS A 74 -2.84 -4.16 11.16
CA LYS A 74 -4.17 -4.77 11.11
C LYS A 74 -5.06 -3.91 10.21
N GLY A 75 -5.66 -4.53 9.20
CA GLY A 75 -6.72 -3.95 8.39
C GLY A 75 -8.03 -4.72 8.56
N ASP A 76 -9.06 -4.28 7.84
CA ASP A 76 -10.42 -4.85 7.94
C ASP A 76 -10.48 -6.33 7.54
N ASN A 77 -9.59 -6.76 6.64
CA ASN A 77 -9.48 -8.13 6.15
C ASN A 77 -8.37 -8.93 6.84
N GLY A 78 -7.93 -8.50 8.03
CA GLY A 78 -6.85 -9.10 8.79
C GLY A 78 -5.52 -8.37 8.62
N GLU A 79 -4.44 -9.03 9.02
CA GLU A 79 -3.11 -8.44 9.02
C GLU A 79 -2.50 -8.39 7.61
N PHE A 80 -1.88 -7.27 7.28
CA PHE A 80 -1.12 -7.05 6.07
C PHE A 80 0.28 -6.50 6.37
N VAL A 81 1.18 -6.62 5.40
CA VAL A 81 2.49 -5.96 5.42
C VAL A 81 2.50 -4.81 4.43
N SER A 82 3.06 -3.67 4.84
CA SER A 82 3.40 -2.55 3.96
C SER A 82 4.91 -2.53 3.76
N LEU A 83 5.37 -2.61 2.51
CA LEU A 83 6.78 -2.64 2.14
C LEU A 83 7.16 -1.34 1.45
N THR A 84 8.24 -0.71 1.91
CA THR A 84 8.88 0.42 1.22
C THR A 84 9.94 -0.13 0.28
N VAL A 85 9.74 0.02 -1.03
CA VAL A 85 10.52 -0.66 -2.07
C VAL A 85 11.15 0.33 -3.05
N VAL A 86 12.40 0.06 -3.45
CA VAL A 86 13.04 0.72 -4.60
C VAL A 86 13.38 -0.34 -5.64
N THR A 87 12.86 -0.15 -6.84
CA THR A 87 13.07 -1.07 -7.96
C THR A 87 14.34 -0.72 -8.73
N LYS A 88 14.90 -1.70 -9.46
CA LYS A 88 16.08 -1.48 -10.32
C LYS A 88 15.81 -0.48 -11.45
N ASP A 89 14.55 -0.32 -11.87
CA ASP A 89 14.09 0.69 -12.82
C ASP A 89 13.73 2.04 -12.16
N ASN A 90 14.20 2.29 -10.94
CA ASN A 90 14.12 3.55 -10.20
C ASN A 90 12.72 3.99 -9.74
N ARG A 91 11.73 3.10 -9.75
CA ARG A 91 10.44 3.36 -9.09
C ARG A 91 10.58 3.21 -7.57
N LYS A 92 9.97 4.15 -6.83
CA LYS A 92 9.86 4.14 -5.36
C LYS A 92 8.42 3.80 -5.00
N LEU A 93 8.20 2.63 -4.41
CA LEU A 93 6.88 2.04 -4.28
C LEU A 93 6.57 1.67 -2.83
N ILE A 94 5.33 1.86 -2.41
CA ILE A 94 4.74 1.24 -1.23
C ILE A 94 3.91 0.04 -1.68
N VAL A 95 4.31 -1.16 -1.27
CA VAL A 95 3.60 -2.41 -1.62
C VAL A 95 2.83 -2.90 -0.41
N ASN A 96 1.50 -2.91 -0.50
CA ASN A 96 0.64 -3.48 0.53
C ASN A 96 0.26 -4.93 0.16
N ASP A 97 0.56 -5.88 1.05
CA ASP A 97 0.23 -7.29 0.86
C ASP A 97 -0.45 -7.88 2.10
N GLY A 98 -1.75 -8.16 1.97
CA GLY A 98 -2.55 -8.92 2.94
C GLY A 98 -2.66 -10.41 2.61
N SER A 99 -1.96 -10.89 1.57
CA SER A 99 -1.99 -12.29 1.15
C SER A 99 -1.12 -13.16 2.07
N THR A 100 -1.10 -14.47 1.83
CA THR A 100 -0.23 -15.42 2.55
C THR A 100 1.14 -15.59 1.90
N GLY A 101 1.41 -14.97 0.75
CA GLY A 101 2.69 -15.13 0.05
C GLY A 101 3.76 -14.19 0.60
N VAL A 102 3.81 -12.96 0.10
CA VAL A 102 4.79 -11.94 0.51
C VAL A 102 4.76 -11.68 2.02
N ARG A 103 3.57 -11.47 2.60
CA ARG A 103 3.43 -11.19 4.05
C ARG A 103 4.10 -12.25 4.92
N ASP A 104 3.81 -13.53 4.67
CA ASP A 104 4.30 -14.61 5.53
C ASP A 104 5.79 -14.87 5.28
N GLN A 105 6.29 -14.65 4.06
CA GLN A 105 7.74 -14.65 3.77
C GLN A 105 8.48 -13.55 4.55
N ILE A 106 7.92 -12.33 4.62
CA ILE A 106 8.56 -11.23 5.37
C ILE A 106 8.56 -11.54 6.87
N LYS A 107 7.47 -12.13 7.41
CA LYS A 107 7.46 -12.60 8.82
C LYS A 107 8.54 -13.64 9.08
N ALA A 108 8.66 -14.63 8.20
CA ALA A 108 9.67 -15.66 8.32
C ALA A 108 11.09 -15.08 8.27
N ILE A 109 11.35 -14.13 7.36
CA ILE A 109 12.64 -13.43 7.27
C ILE A 109 12.94 -12.64 8.55
N ALA A 110 11.96 -11.90 9.07
CA ALA A 110 12.12 -11.14 10.31
C ALA A 110 12.44 -12.05 11.50
N GLN A 111 11.72 -13.17 11.64
CA GLN A 111 11.97 -14.18 12.67
C GLN A 111 13.37 -14.80 12.54
N GLN A 112 13.77 -15.22 11.34
CA GLN A 112 15.10 -15.78 11.09
C GLN A 112 16.22 -14.77 11.38
N ARG A 113 16.01 -13.48 11.10
CA ARG A 113 16.98 -12.43 11.42
C ARG A 113 17.15 -12.26 12.92
N LEU A 114 16.03 -12.26 13.65
CA LEU A 114 16.03 -12.20 15.12
C LEU A 114 16.82 -13.37 15.72
N GLU A 115 16.55 -14.60 15.26
CA GLU A 115 17.26 -15.81 15.71
C GLU A 115 18.77 -15.76 15.43
N ARG A 116 19.18 -15.06 14.35
CA ARG A 116 20.58 -14.87 13.98
C ARG A 116 21.25 -13.67 14.64
N GLY A 117 20.55 -12.95 15.53
CA GLY A 117 21.05 -11.72 16.14
C GLY A 117 21.31 -10.59 15.13
N ILE A 118 20.64 -10.62 13.98
CA ILE A 118 20.74 -9.59 12.95
C ILE A 118 19.78 -8.45 13.31
N PRO A 119 20.23 -7.18 13.31
CA PRO A 119 19.35 -6.05 13.55
C PRO A 119 18.17 -6.01 12.57
N ASP A 120 16.99 -5.67 13.09
CA ASP A 120 15.71 -5.66 12.37
C ASP A 120 15.75 -4.78 11.09
N LYS A 121 16.49 -3.67 11.14
CA LYS A 121 16.53 -2.64 10.09
C LYS A 121 17.60 -2.88 9.02
N ARG A 122 17.55 -4.02 8.33
CA ARG A 122 18.41 -4.28 7.15
C ARG A 122 17.57 -4.38 5.87
N PRO A 123 17.97 -3.71 4.77
CA PRO A 123 17.30 -3.91 3.50
C PRO A 123 17.32 -5.39 3.04
N ILE A 124 16.32 -5.81 2.28
CA ILE A 124 16.22 -7.15 1.66
C ILE A 124 16.29 -6.96 0.15
N MET A 125 17.28 -7.55 -0.50
CA MET A 125 17.32 -7.63 -1.97
C MET A 125 16.42 -8.76 -2.43
N VAL A 126 15.58 -8.49 -3.42
CA VAL A 126 14.71 -9.46 -4.09
C VAL A 126 15.14 -9.49 -5.56
N GLU A 127 15.99 -10.46 -5.88
CA GLU A 127 16.74 -10.48 -7.14
C GLU A 127 15.85 -10.73 -8.35
N HIS A 128 14.79 -11.53 -8.19
CA HIS A 128 13.89 -11.92 -9.26
C HIS A 128 12.49 -11.34 -9.12
N GLY A 129 12.31 -10.36 -8.23
CA GLY A 129 11.04 -9.68 -8.03
C GLY A 129 9.96 -10.56 -7.42
N LEU A 130 8.75 -10.52 -7.99
CA LEU A 130 7.63 -11.35 -7.57
C LEU A 130 7.42 -12.55 -8.50
N LYS A 131 6.91 -13.65 -7.94
CA LYS A 131 6.29 -14.75 -8.69
C LYS A 131 4.81 -14.85 -8.35
N GLY A 132 3.96 -14.84 -9.36
CA GLY A 132 2.52 -15.03 -9.21
C GLY A 132 2.14 -16.52 -9.29
N SER A 133 1.26 -16.95 -8.39
CA SER A 133 0.59 -18.25 -8.46
C SER A 133 -0.90 -18.02 -8.56
N THR A 134 -1.49 -18.36 -9.71
CA THR A 134 -2.91 -18.17 -10.00
C THR A 134 -3.65 -19.49 -9.88
N TYR A 135 -4.72 -19.52 -9.09
CA TYR A 135 -5.48 -20.74 -8.80
C TYR A 135 -6.98 -20.43 -8.69
N GLN A 136 -7.81 -21.45 -8.94
CA GLN A 136 -9.25 -21.35 -8.71
C GLN A 136 -9.53 -21.37 -7.21
N ARG A 137 -10.37 -20.45 -6.73
CA ARG A 137 -10.79 -20.40 -5.33
C ARG A 137 -11.71 -21.57 -5.03
N ASN A 138 -11.59 -22.05 -3.80
CA ASN A 138 -12.52 -22.99 -3.21
C ASN A 138 -13.31 -22.30 -2.09
N ASP A 139 -14.54 -22.75 -1.86
CA ASP A 139 -15.33 -22.39 -0.69
C ASP A 139 -14.81 -23.08 0.59
N ALA A 140 -15.50 -22.89 1.71
CA ALA A 140 -15.11 -23.47 3.00
C ALA A 140 -15.16 -25.01 3.02
N ASP A 141 -15.96 -25.62 2.14
CA ASP A 141 -16.13 -27.07 2.03
C ASP A 141 -15.17 -27.69 0.99
N GLY A 142 -14.37 -26.86 0.32
CA GLY A 142 -13.38 -27.28 -0.68
C GLY A 142 -13.95 -27.35 -2.11
N ASN A 143 -15.18 -26.91 -2.35
CA ASN A 143 -15.76 -26.89 -3.69
C ASN A 143 -15.27 -25.68 -4.47
N LYS A 144 -15.06 -25.87 -5.77
CA LYS A 144 -14.65 -24.82 -6.71
C LYS A 144 -15.68 -23.70 -6.77
N MET A 145 -15.22 -22.47 -6.63
CA MET A 145 -16.04 -21.27 -6.75
C MET A 145 -16.10 -20.78 -8.21
N PHE A 146 -17.25 -20.22 -8.57
CA PHE A 146 -17.54 -19.65 -9.89
C PHE A 146 -18.18 -18.27 -9.72
N ASN A 147 -18.00 -17.39 -10.70
CA ASN A 147 -18.70 -16.12 -10.80
C ASN A 147 -20.13 -16.34 -11.33
N ASP A 148 -20.98 -15.30 -11.29
CA ASP A 148 -22.37 -15.38 -11.74
C ASP A 148 -22.53 -15.78 -13.22
N ASP A 149 -21.50 -15.50 -14.04
CA ASP A 149 -21.43 -15.89 -15.45
C ASP A 149 -20.96 -17.34 -15.69
N GLY A 150 -20.71 -18.10 -14.62
CA GLY A 150 -20.23 -19.49 -14.66
C GLY A 150 -18.71 -19.62 -14.88
N SER A 151 -17.96 -18.52 -14.97
CA SER A 151 -16.50 -18.57 -15.08
C SER A 151 -15.84 -18.92 -13.73
N PRO A 152 -14.68 -19.63 -13.71
CA PRO A 152 -13.94 -19.90 -12.48
C PRO A 152 -13.58 -18.62 -11.72
N MET A 153 -13.85 -18.60 -10.40
CA MET A 153 -13.38 -17.51 -9.56
C MET A 153 -11.89 -17.71 -9.26
N MET A 154 -11.03 -16.91 -9.89
CA MET A 154 -9.58 -17.02 -9.76
C MET A 154 -9.03 -16.13 -8.64
N ALA A 155 -7.96 -16.57 -7.99
CA ALA A 155 -7.14 -15.77 -7.09
C ALA A 155 -5.67 -15.84 -7.52
N THR A 156 -4.89 -14.81 -7.20
CA THR A 156 -3.45 -14.81 -7.42
C THR A 156 -2.72 -14.44 -6.13
N THR A 157 -1.80 -15.31 -5.70
CA THR A 157 -0.89 -15.05 -4.59
C THR A 157 0.49 -14.74 -5.15
N TYR A 158 1.15 -13.72 -4.59
CA TYR A 158 2.50 -13.32 -5.00
C TYR A 158 3.52 -13.75 -3.96
N TYR A 159 4.69 -14.16 -4.42
CA TYR A 159 5.82 -14.58 -3.58
C TYR A 159 7.06 -13.79 -3.95
N LEU A 160 7.90 -13.47 -2.97
CA LEU A 160 9.26 -12.97 -3.19
C LEU A 160 10.10 -14.08 -3.85
N ALA A 161 10.81 -13.73 -4.91
CA ALA A 161 11.53 -14.65 -5.79
C ALA A 161 13.03 -14.39 -5.86
#